data_AF-A0A543EUY7-F1
#
_entry.id   AF-A0A543EUY7-F1
#
_cell.length_a   1.000
_cell.length_b   1.000
_cell.length_c   1.000
_cell.angle_alpha   90.00
_cell.angle_beta   90.00
_cell.angle_gamma   90.00
#
_symmetry.space_group_name_H-M   'P 1'
#
loop_
_entity.id
_entity.type
_entity.pdbx_description
1 polymer ?
#
loop_
_entity_poly.entity_id
_entity_poly.type
_entity_poly.pdbx_seq_one_letter_code
_entity_poly.pdbx_strand_id
1 'polypeptide(L)'
;MLTGMITLRYQGARLLAGISAGVLLLAGCGGNDDAASNSAAPTTPRDQLLLSESEFPAGTKKVDLPKDRLETAAADLAGTQQSSTITPADCADTQQDLGTATKNLLADAAVAGATDDKAGLMFVEFVAGRTADLAKITDGNKKCGEVSATSTVEGKQITSVVKVENLDAPAGLNGAEAIVYKSVSTSTVGAGKPLTSTAYQGMAVLRGTTVVVRVAALKDSLDEAAFEKFFLDAVEKVRKAA
;
A
#
# COMPACT_ATOMS: atom_id res chain seq x y z
N MET A 1 18.83 33.62 73.69
CA MET A 1 17.38 33.30 73.65
C MET A 1 17.27 31.80 73.90
N LEU A 2 17.45 31.34 75.15
CA LEU A 2 16.41 31.02 76.16
C LEU A 2 15.39 29.97 75.66
N THR A 3 15.59 28.70 76.07
CA THR A 3 14.71 27.87 76.95
C THR A 3 13.39 27.45 76.30
N GLY A 4 12.88 26.21 76.34
CA GLY A 4 13.16 24.99 77.07
C GLY A 4 12.09 23.94 76.71
N MET A 5 12.21 22.78 77.34
CA MET A 5 11.46 21.53 77.16
C MET A 5 9.92 21.63 77.18
N ILE A 6 9.24 20.66 76.56
CA ILE A 6 8.20 19.82 77.20
C ILE A 6 8.01 18.52 76.37
N THR A 7 8.08 17.40 77.07
CA THR A 7 7.68 16.05 76.66
C THR A 7 6.32 15.74 77.28
N LEU A 8 5.42 15.05 76.56
CA LEU A 8 4.29 14.25 77.09
C LEU A 8 3.70 13.44 75.91
N ARG A 9 4.11 12.18 75.72
CA ARG A 9 3.33 10.96 76.03
C ARG A 9 1.81 11.17 76.21
N TYR A 10 0.97 10.50 75.42
CA TYR A 10 0.20 9.30 75.83
C TYR A 10 -0.83 8.91 74.75
N GLN A 11 -0.85 7.59 74.47
CA GLN A 11 -2.00 6.71 74.22
C GLN A 11 -3.21 7.18 73.38
N GLY A 12 -3.40 6.46 72.28
CA GLY A 12 -4.46 5.45 72.19
C GLY A 12 -5.90 5.94 72.28
N ALA A 13 -6.58 6.00 71.14
CA ALA A 13 -8.02 5.84 71.06
C ALA A 13 -8.38 5.10 69.76
N ARG A 14 -8.75 3.83 69.91
CA ARG A 14 -9.60 3.13 68.96
C ARG A 14 -10.96 3.81 69.00
N LEU A 15 -11.47 4.28 67.86
CA LEU A 15 -12.89 4.56 67.68
C LEU A 15 -13.34 3.99 66.33
N LEU A 16 -14.38 3.18 66.44
CA LEU A 16 -15.07 2.43 65.42
C LEU A 16 -15.73 3.38 64.42
N ALA A 17 -15.45 3.19 63.14
CA ALA A 17 -16.24 3.77 62.05
C ALA A 17 -17.54 2.96 61.91
N GLY A 18 -18.67 3.62 62.13
CA GLY A 18 -19.99 3.11 61.83
C GLY A 18 -20.84 4.20 61.20
N ILE A 19 -21.61 3.81 60.18
CA ILE A 19 -22.74 4.52 59.55
C ILE A 19 -22.24 5.73 58.69
N SER A 20 -22.55 5.92 57.41
CA SER A 20 -23.89 5.98 56.82
C SER A 20 -23.81 6.26 55.32
N ALA A 21 -24.92 5.96 54.64
CA ALA A 21 -25.49 6.69 53.51
C ALA A 21 -24.86 6.49 52.13
N GLY A 22 -25.53 5.65 51.35
CA GLY A 22 -25.40 5.61 49.89
C GLY A 22 -25.81 6.95 49.28
N VAL A 23 -24.92 7.48 48.45
CA VAL A 23 -25.22 8.53 47.48
C VAL A 23 -25.33 7.85 46.13
N LEU A 24 -26.54 7.91 45.56
CA LEU A 24 -26.82 7.61 44.17
C LEU A 24 -26.02 8.58 43.28
N LEU A 25 -24.97 8.09 42.61
CA LEU A 25 -24.35 8.81 41.51
C LEU A 25 -24.96 8.31 40.20
N LEU A 26 -25.87 9.12 39.67
CA LEU A 26 -26.22 9.17 38.26
C LEU A 26 -24.93 9.50 37.46
N ALA A 27 -24.22 8.47 37.01
CA ALA A 27 -23.20 8.62 35.99
C ALA A 27 -23.87 8.59 34.61
N GLY A 28 -24.27 9.78 34.13
CA GLY A 28 -24.49 10.00 32.71
C GLY A 28 -23.13 9.93 32.02
N CYS A 29 -22.92 8.86 31.25
CA CYS A 29 -21.78 8.78 30.33
C CYS A 29 -22.21 9.44 29.02
N GLY A 30 -22.13 10.77 29.00
CA GLY A 30 -21.86 11.50 27.76
C GLY A 30 -20.39 11.28 27.43
N GLY A 31 -20.13 10.54 26.36
CA GLY A 31 -18.79 10.15 25.96
C GLY A 31 -18.71 10.07 24.45
N ASN A 32 -18.63 11.24 23.80
CA ASN A 32 -17.99 11.53 22.52
C ASN A 32 -17.60 10.30 21.65
N ASP A 33 -18.59 9.64 21.05
CA ASP A 33 -18.40 8.67 19.97
C ASP A 33 -17.99 9.41 18.70
N ASP A 34 -16.72 9.77 18.57
CA ASP A 34 -16.12 10.14 17.27
C ASP A 34 -14.59 10.05 17.33
N ALA A 35 -14.13 8.87 17.75
CA ALA A 35 -12.81 8.35 17.40
C ALA A 35 -12.84 6.83 17.61
N ALA A 36 -13.75 6.14 16.92
CA ALA A 36 -13.55 4.72 16.68
C ALA A 36 -12.16 4.60 16.06
N SER A 37 -11.22 3.98 16.79
CA SER A 37 -9.94 3.60 16.24
C SER A 37 -10.23 2.69 15.06
N ASN A 38 -10.17 3.24 13.84
CA ASN A 38 -10.40 2.57 12.56
C ASN A 38 -9.26 1.59 12.26
N SER A 39 -8.94 0.71 13.20
CA SER A 39 -7.89 -0.30 13.12
C SER A 39 -8.46 -1.67 12.72
N ALA A 40 -9.77 -1.89 12.90
CA ALA A 40 -10.44 -3.12 12.49
C ALA A 40 -10.54 -3.23 10.97
N ALA A 41 -10.42 -4.45 10.45
CA ALA A 41 -10.55 -4.71 9.03
C ALA A 41 -11.95 -4.35 8.50
N PRO A 42 -12.07 -3.85 7.25
CA PRO A 42 -13.37 -3.58 6.64
C PRO A 42 -14.23 -4.84 6.58
N THR A 43 -15.50 -4.70 6.93
CA THR A 43 -16.54 -5.72 6.73
C THR A 43 -17.18 -5.63 5.35
N THR A 44 -17.05 -4.47 4.70
CA THR A 44 -17.46 -4.21 3.33
C THR A 44 -16.83 -5.23 2.37
N PRO A 45 -17.62 -5.85 1.45
CA PRO A 45 -17.08 -6.78 0.46
C PRO A 45 -15.94 -6.16 -0.35
N ARG A 46 -14.89 -6.94 -0.60
CA ARG A 46 -13.63 -6.43 -1.17
C ARG A 46 -13.79 -5.83 -2.57
N ASP A 47 -14.71 -6.35 -3.36
CA ASP A 47 -15.07 -5.81 -4.67
C ASP A 47 -15.73 -4.43 -4.60
N GLN A 48 -16.38 -4.11 -3.48
CA GLN A 48 -16.97 -2.80 -3.20
C GLN A 48 -15.95 -1.80 -2.62
N LEU A 49 -14.77 -2.28 -2.23
CA LEU A 49 -13.66 -1.43 -1.80
C LEU A 49 -12.90 -0.79 -2.97
N LEU A 50 -13.08 -1.31 -4.19
CA LEU A 50 -12.48 -0.77 -5.41
C LEU A 50 -13.22 0.46 -5.88
N LEU A 51 -12.52 1.40 -6.52
CA LEU A 51 -13.12 2.50 -7.25
C LEU A 51 -14.09 1.97 -8.31
N SER A 52 -15.28 2.55 -8.32
CA SER A 52 -16.28 2.34 -9.38
C SER A 52 -15.87 3.11 -10.63
N GLU A 53 -16.49 2.79 -11.77
CA GLU A 53 -16.19 3.45 -13.04
C GLU A 53 -16.31 4.98 -12.98
N SER A 54 -17.29 5.52 -12.22
CA SER A 54 -17.45 6.96 -12.02
C SER A 54 -16.38 7.60 -11.13
N GLU A 55 -15.64 6.80 -10.37
CA GLU A 55 -14.55 7.25 -9.49
C GLU A 55 -13.18 7.14 -10.16
N PHE A 56 -13.06 6.40 -11.28
CA PHE A 56 -11.86 6.45 -12.10
C PHE A 56 -11.69 7.83 -12.75
N PRO A 57 -10.45 8.20 -13.14
CA PRO A 57 -10.19 9.46 -13.82
C PRO A 57 -11.09 9.66 -15.05
N ALA A 58 -11.53 10.91 -15.26
CA ALA A 58 -12.45 11.25 -16.34
C ALA A 58 -11.88 10.87 -17.71
N GLY A 59 -12.73 10.31 -18.58
CA GLY A 59 -12.33 9.88 -19.92
C GLY A 59 -11.80 8.45 -19.99
N THR A 60 -11.64 7.78 -18.84
CA THR A 60 -11.33 6.36 -18.81
C THR A 60 -12.55 5.49 -19.12
N LYS A 61 -12.29 4.25 -19.55
CA LYS A 61 -13.29 3.19 -19.71
C LYS A 61 -12.84 1.98 -18.92
N LYS A 62 -13.78 1.33 -18.23
CA LYS A 62 -13.47 0.09 -17.53
C LYS A 62 -12.97 -0.98 -18.50
N VAL A 63 -11.95 -1.71 -18.07
CA VAL A 63 -11.46 -2.89 -18.78
C VAL A 63 -11.52 -4.11 -17.87
N ASP A 64 -11.89 -5.24 -18.45
CA ASP A 64 -11.82 -6.52 -17.74
C ASP A 64 -10.35 -6.96 -17.66
N LEU A 65 -9.85 -7.10 -16.44
CA LEU A 65 -8.52 -7.62 -16.14
C LEU A 65 -8.66 -9.05 -15.60
N PRO A 66 -8.68 -10.07 -16.47
CA PRO A 66 -8.72 -11.44 -15.99
C PRO A 66 -7.47 -11.74 -15.16
N LYS A 67 -7.64 -12.56 -14.11
CA LYS A 67 -6.59 -12.86 -13.13
C LYS A 67 -5.28 -13.31 -13.78
N ASP A 68 -5.36 -14.15 -14.80
CA ASP A 68 -4.19 -14.66 -15.54
C ASP A 68 -3.35 -13.54 -16.18
N ARG A 69 -3.98 -12.46 -16.65
CA ARG A 69 -3.29 -11.30 -17.22
C ARG A 69 -2.58 -10.48 -16.16
N LEU A 70 -3.17 -10.36 -14.96
CA LEU A 70 -2.57 -9.67 -13.83
C LEU A 70 -1.39 -10.45 -13.27
N GLU A 71 -1.52 -11.78 -13.17
CA GLU A 71 -0.43 -12.66 -12.75
C GLU A 71 0.74 -12.62 -13.74
N THR A 72 0.43 -12.58 -15.05
CA THR A 72 1.44 -12.38 -16.10
C THR A 72 2.13 -11.02 -15.95
N ALA A 73 1.36 -9.94 -15.79
CA ALA A 73 1.92 -8.59 -15.61
C ALA A 73 2.76 -8.47 -14.32
N ALA A 74 2.37 -9.13 -13.24
CA ALA A 74 3.14 -9.20 -12.01
C ALA A 74 4.45 -9.99 -12.19
N ALA A 75 4.42 -11.08 -12.95
CA ALA A 75 5.62 -11.85 -13.29
C ALA A 75 6.60 -11.03 -14.16
N ASP A 76 6.07 -10.25 -15.10
CA ASP A 76 6.82 -9.35 -15.98
C ASP A 76 7.48 -8.20 -15.20
N LEU A 77 6.73 -7.57 -14.28
CA LEU A 77 7.24 -6.48 -13.45
C LEU A 77 8.39 -6.93 -12.53
N ALA A 78 8.37 -8.19 -12.10
CA ALA A 78 9.42 -8.79 -11.28
C ALA A 78 10.57 -9.40 -12.11
N GLY A 79 10.53 -9.33 -13.45
CA GLY A 79 11.53 -9.99 -14.32
C GLY A 79 11.54 -11.53 -14.20
N THR A 80 10.53 -12.12 -13.54
CA THR A 80 10.47 -13.54 -13.17
C THR A 80 9.87 -14.45 -14.24
N GLN A 81 9.80 -13.99 -15.50
CA GLN A 81 9.46 -14.91 -16.60
C GLN A 81 10.38 -16.13 -16.48
N GLN A 82 9.78 -17.32 -16.42
CA GLN A 82 10.53 -18.57 -16.29
C GLN A 82 11.60 -18.59 -17.39
N SER A 83 12.88 -18.71 -17.03
CA SER A 83 14.09 -18.63 -17.88
C SER A 83 14.78 -17.27 -18.09
N SER A 84 14.36 -16.19 -17.41
CA SER A 84 15.11 -14.91 -17.46
C SER A 84 16.43 -14.96 -16.68
N THR A 85 17.49 -14.39 -17.27
CA THR A 85 18.73 -14.06 -16.55
C THR A 85 18.64 -12.63 -16.03
N ILE A 86 18.80 -12.45 -14.71
CA ILE A 86 18.82 -11.14 -14.04
C ILE A 86 20.25 -10.63 -13.88
N THR A 87 20.49 -9.37 -14.23
CA THR A 87 21.74 -8.66 -13.98
C THR A 87 21.45 -7.36 -13.22
N PRO A 88 22.12 -7.08 -12.09
CA PRO A 88 23.12 -7.92 -11.41
C PRO A 88 22.57 -9.26 -10.89
N ALA A 89 23.42 -10.30 -10.82
CA ALA A 89 22.97 -11.65 -10.43
C ALA A 89 22.52 -11.73 -8.96
N ASP A 90 23.11 -10.92 -8.07
CA ASP A 90 22.71 -10.79 -6.66
C ASP A 90 21.35 -10.11 -6.46
N CYS A 91 20.76 -9.58 -7.54
CA CYS A 91 19.39 -9.09 -7.57
C CYS A 91 18.36 -10.15 -7.95
N ALA A 92 18.76 -11.33 -8.42
CA ALA A 92 17.82 -12.38 -8.84
C ALA A 92 16.86 -12.80 -7.72
N ASP A 93 17.39 -13.07 -6.52
CA ASP A 93 16.57 -13.46 -5.37
C ASP A 93 15.64 -12.33 -4.92
N THR A 94 16.14 -11.09 -4.91
CA THR A 94 15.33 -9.91 -4.59
C THR A 94 14.14 -9.78 -5.56
N GLN A 95 14.39 -9.94 -6.86
CA GLN A 95 13.36 -9.87 -7.88
C GLN A 95 12.34 -11.02 -7.75
N GLN A 96 12.80 -12.24 -7.46
CA GLN A 96 11.93 -13.39 -7.19
C GLN A 96 11.04 -13.16 -5.96
N ASP A 97 11.60 -12.60 -4.89
CA ASP A 97 10.88 -12.28 -3.65
C ASP A 97 9.80 -11.22 -3.88
N LEU A 98 10.12 -10.14 -4.59
CA LEU A 98 9.16 -9.08 -4.93
C LEU A 98 8.03 -9.61 -5.83
N GLY A 99 8.37 -10.46 -6.81
CA GLY A 99 7.38 -11.14 -7.64
C GLY A 99 6.46 -12.05 -6.84
N THR A 100 7.01 -12.81 -5.89
CA THR A 100 6.24 -13.68 -4.99
C THR A 100 5.34 -12.86 -4.07
N ALA A 101 5.82 -11.76 -3.51
CA ALA A 101 5.03 -10.85 -2.69
C ALA A 101 3.84 -10.29 -3.48
N THR A 102 4.07 -9.86 -4.73
CA THR A 102 3.00 -9.35 -5.61
C THR A 102 1.97 -10.43 -5.93
N LYS A 103 2.40 -11.64 -6.28
CA LYS A 103 1.50 -12.78 -6.51
C LYS A 103 0.67 -13.12 -5.28
N ASN A 104 1.27 -13.08 -4.10
CA ASN A 104 0.58 -13.32 -2.84
C ASN A 104 -0.49 -12.27 -2.54
N LEU A 105 -0.27 -11.00 -2.91
CA LEU A 105 -1.29 -9.95 -2.79
C LEU A 105 -2.43 -10.17 -3.78
N LEU A 106 -2.12 -10.52 -5.03
CA LEU A 106 -3.14 -10.75 -6.07
C LEU A 106 -3.98 -12.01 -5.83
N ALA A 107 -3.46 -13.00 -5.10
CA ALA A 107 -4.12 -14.28 -4.88
C ALA A 107 -5.53 -14.15 -4.29
N ASP A 108 -5.73 -13.18 -3.39
CA ASP A 108 -7.02 -12.88 -2.75
C ASP A 108 -7.52 -11.44 -3.02
N ALA A 109 -6.92 -10.71 -3.94
CA ALA A 109 -7.33 -9.35 -4.22
C ALA A 109 -8.64 -9.28 -5.03
N ALA A 110 -9.41 -8.22 -4.80
CA ALA A 110 -10.33 -7.72 -5.81
C ALA A 110 -9.57 -6.72 -6.70
N VAL A 111 -9.90 -6.67 -7.99
CA VAL A 111 -9.15 -5.88 -8.98
C VAL A 111 -10.10 -5.09 -9.88
N ALA A 112 -9.74 -3.83 -10.14
CA ALA A 112 -10.38 -2.97 -11.13
C ALA A 112 -9.33 -2.42 -12.10
N GLY A 113 -9.74 -2.21 -13.34
CA GLY A 113 -8.91 -1.65 -14.39
C GLY A 113 -9.68 -0.67 -15.25
N ALA A 114 -8.99 0.37 -15.72
CA ALA A 114 -9.54 1.29 -16.69
C ALA A 114 -8.45 1.79 -17.66
N THR A 115 -8.83 2.15 -18.88
CA THR A 115 -7.92 2.76 -19.86
C THR A 115 -8.42 4.12 -20.30
N ASP A 116 -7.50 5.07 -20.48
CA ASP A 116 -7.74 6.28 -21.28
C ASP A 116 -7.02 6.09 -22.62
N ASP A 117 -7.78 5.68 -23.63
CA ASP A 117 -7.26 5.39 -24.97
C ASP A 117 -6.66 6.65 -25.63
N LYS A 118 -7.17 7.85 -25.29
CA LYS A 118 -6.69 9.12 -25.87
C LYS A 118 -5.37 9.54 -25.26
N ALA A 119 -5.21 9.36 -23.95
CA ALA A 119 -3.98 9.69 -23.22
C ALA A 119 -2.93 8.56 -23.25
N GLY A 120 -3.33 7.36 -23.71
CA GLY A 120 -2.51 6.16 -23.73
C GLY A 120 -2.20 5.65 -22.33
N LEU A 121 -3.14 5.78 -21.39
CA LEU A 121 -2.96 5.44 -19.97
C LEU A 121 -3.72 4.15 -19.61
N MET A 122 -3.11 3.35 -18.76
CA MET A 122 -3.73 2.21 -18.08
C MET A 122 -3.70 2.44 -16.58
N PHE A 123 -4.87 2.38 -15.96
CA PHE A 123 -5.09 2.45 -14.53
C PHE A 123 -5.46 1.06 -14.02
N VAL A 124 -4.80 0.63 -12.95
CA VAL A 124 -5.10 -0.61 -12.25
C VAL A 124 -5.17 -0.31 -10.77
N GLU A 125 -6.21 -0.83 -10.12
CA GLU A 125 -6.35 -0.83 -8.67
C GLU A 125 -6.59 -2.26 -8.21
N PHE A 126 -5.96 -2.65 -7.11
CA PHE A 126 -6.38 -3.85 -6.40
C PHE A 126 -6.32 -3.66 -4.89
N VAL A 127 -7.25 -4.31 -4.21
CA VAL A 127 -7.34 -4.32 -2.74
C VAL A 127 -7.16 -5.76 -2.28
N ALA A 128 -6.11 -6.02 -1.50
CA ALA A 128 -5.81 -7.33 -0.94
C ALA A 128 -6.29 -7.45 0.52
N GLY A 129 -6.73 -8.66 0.90
CA GLY A 129 -7.21 -8.95 2.25
C GLY A 129 -6.12 -9.16 3.31
N ARG A 130 -4.92 -8.67 3.04
CA ARG A 130 -3.70 -8.89 3.81
C ARG A 130 -2.81 -7.66 3.72
N THR A 131 -1.88 -7.53 4.65
CA THR A 131 -0.89 -6.45 4.68
C THR A 131 0.36 -6.83 3.89
N ALA A 132 0.83 -5.92 3.04
CA ALA A 132 2.12 -6.01 2.40
C ALA A 132 3.24 -5.61 3.37
N ASP A 133 4.44 -6.14 3.15
CA ASP A 133 5.66 -5.67 3.82
C ASP A 133 6.28 -4.52 3.00
N LEU A 134 5.83 -3.30 3.27
CA LEU A 134 6.24 -2.12 2.49
C LEU A 134 7.72 -1.78 2.70
N ALA A 135 8.28 -2.09 3.86
CA ALA A 135 9.71 -1.93 4.14
C ALA A 135 10.54 -2.87 3.26
N LYS A 136 10.19 -4.17 3.19
CA LYS A 136 10.87 -5.13 2.31
C LYS A 136 10.82 -4.71 0.84
N ILE A 137 9.69 -4.18 0.38
CA ILE A 137 9.56 -3.68 -1.00
C ILE A 137 10.47 -2.48 -1.23
N THR A 138 10.45 -1.51 -0.31
CA THR A 138 11.28 -0.30 -0.39
C THR A 138 12.76 -0.64 -0.40
N ASP A 139 13.20 -1.54 0.46
CA ASP A 139 14.60 -1.97 0.56
C ASP A 139 15.02 -2.79 -0.66
N GLY A 140 14.13 -3.64 -1.18
CA GLY A 140 14.33 -4.35 -2.43
C GLY A 140 14.53 -3.39 -3.61
N ASN A 141 13.69 -2.36 -3.71
CA ASN A 141 13.81 -1.30 -4.72
C ASN A 141 15.10 -0.49 -4.57
N LYS A 142 15.57 -0.21 -3.33
CA LYS A 142 16.85 0.49 -3.11
C LYS A 142 18.05 -0.38 -3.50
N LYS A 143 18.02 -1.66 -3.13
CA LYS A 143 19.10 -2.61 -3.41
C LYS A 143 19.21 -2.93 -4.90
N CYS A 144 18.07 -3.08 -5.56
CA CYS A 144 17.96 -3.56 -6.95
C CYS A 144 17.13 -2.60 -7.80
N GLY A 145 17.38 -1.30 -7.64
CA GLY A 145 16.66 -0.22 -8.34
C GLY A 145 16.97 -0.13 -9.84
N GLU A 146 17.94 -0.89 -10.34
CA GLU A 146 18.15 -1.08 -11.76
C GLU A 146 18.51 -2.54 -12.02
N VAL A 147 17.69 -3.22 -12.82
CA VAL A 147 17.91 -4.61 -13.23
C VAL A 147 17.70 -4.78 -14.72
N SER A 148 18.50 -5.64 -15.33
CA SER A 148 18.29 -6.13 -16.68
C SER A 148 17.82 -7.58 -16.61
N ALA A 149 16.70 -7.89 -17.25
CA ALA A 149 16.20 -9.24 -17.46
C ALA A 149 16.38 -9.60 -18.93
N THR A 150 17.01 -10.74 -19.19
CA THR A 150 17.14 -11.28 -20.55
C THR A 150 16.47 -12.64 -20.64
N SER A 151 15.51 -12.78 -21.55
CA SER A 151 14.81 -14.04 -21.84
C SER A 151 14.86 -14.36 -23.34
N THR A 152 14.46 -15.58 -23.71
CA THR A 152 14.31 -15.97 -25.12
C THR A 152 12.91 -16.47 -25.36
N VAL A 153 12.17 -15.83 -26.26
CA VAL A 153 10.80 -16.18 -26.64
C VAL A 153 10.77 -16.40 -28.15
N GLU A 154 10.29 -17.57 -28.59
CA GLU A 154 10.21 -17.94 -30.01
C GLU A 154 11.55 -17.76 -30.77
N GLY A 155 12.67 -18.07 -30.11
CA GLY A 155 14.01 -17.93 -30.68
C GLY A 155 14.55 -16.49 -30.77
N LYS A 156 13.80 -15.50 -30.27
CA LYS A 156 14.24 -14.10 -30.19
C LYS A 156 14.60 -13.76 -28.75
N GLN A 157 15.78 -13.17 -28.57
CA GLN A 157 16.17 -12.61 -27.29
C GLN A 157 15.34 -11.37 -26.98
N ILE A 158 14.82 -11.30 -25.77
CA ILE A 158 14.16 -10.12 -25.21
C ILE A 158 15.05 -9.63 -24.09
N THR A 159 15.46 -8.37 -24.16
CA THR A 159 16.19 -7.69 -23.07
C THR A 159 15.34 -6.55 -22.55
N SER A 160 15.06 -6.58 -21.26
CA SER A 160 14.27 -5.58 -20.55
C SER A 160 15.12 -4.98 -19.44
N VAL A 161 15.33 -3.67 -19.48
CA VAL A 161 15.96 -2.93 -18.39
C VAL A 161 14.87 -2.22 -17.63
N VAL A 162 14.79 -2.46 -16.32
CA VAL A 162 13.84 -1.81 -15.42
C VAL A 162 14.63 -0.96 -14.43
N LYS A 163 14.27 0.32 -14.34
CA LYS A 163 14.73 1.25 -13.31
C LYS A 163 13.58 1.57 -12.38
N VAL A 164 13.81 1.53 -11.08
CA VAL A 164 12.84 1.84 -10.03
C VAL A 164 13.41 2.93 -9.14
N GLU A 165 12.59 3.95 -8.91
CA GLU A 165 12.88 5.09 -8.05
C GLU A 165 11.78 5.19 -7.00
N ASN A 166 12.13 5.05 -5.72
CA ASN A 166 11.20 5.32 -4.64
C ASN A 166 10.97 6.83 -4.51
N LEU A 167 9.72 7.22 -4.31
CA LEU A 167 9.29 8.60 -4.19
C LEU A 167 8.66 8.82 -2.80
N ASP A 168 8.51 10.09 -2.44
CA ASP A 168 7.73 10.44 -1.26
C ASP A 168 6.26 10.09 -1.49
N ALA A 169 5.61 9.54 -0.46
CA ALA A 169 4.18 9.29 -0.52
C ALA A 169 3.41 10.62 -0.45
N PRO A 170 2.29 10.77 -1.18
CA PRO A 170 1.54 12.02 -1.17
C PRO A 170 1.02 12.37 0.23
N ALA A 171 1.01 13.66 0.54
CA ALA A 171 0.31 14.16 1.71
C ALA A 171 -1.19 13.82 1.62
N GLY A 172 -1.84 13.57 2.75
CA GLY A 172 -3.28 13.22 2.80
C GLY A 172 -3.59 11.73 2.88
N LEU A 173 -2.58 10.87 3.04
CA LEU A 173 -2.78 9.45 3.37
C LEU A 173 -3.18 9.20 4.83
N ASN A 174 -3.38 10.25 5.63
CA ASN A 174 -4.03 10.26 6.95
C ASN A 174 -3.60 9.10 7.88
N GLY A 175 -2.28 8.88 8.00
CA GLY A 175 -1.70 7.88 8.90
C GLY A 175 -1.63 6.45 8.36
N ALA A 176 -2.03 6.20 7.10
CA ALA A 176 -1.74 4.93 6.44
C ALA A 176 -0.24 4.80 6.17
N GLU A 177 0.33 3.62 6.45
CA GLU A 177 1.68 3.29 6.00
C GLU A 177 1.64 3.15 4.49
N ALA A 178 2.53 3.84 3.77
CA ALA A 178 2.48 3.85 2.32
C ALA A 178 3.85 4.05 1.68
N ILE A 179 3.97 3.52 0.47
CA ILE A 179 5.13 3.71 -0.40
C ILE A 179 4.65 4.06 -1.80
N VAL A 180 5.46 4.87 -2.48
CA VAL A 180 5.27 5.20 -3.89
C VAL A 180 6.59 4.96 -4.60
N TYR A 181 6.53 4.42 -5.80
CA TYR A 181 7.69 4.38 -6.68
C TYR A 181 7.30 4.56 -8.14
N LYS A 182 8.26 5.07 -8.89
CA LYS A 182 8.23 5.14 -10.35
C LYS A 182 9.08 4.02 -10.91
N SER A 183 8.58 3.35 -11.94
CA SER A 183 9.34 2.39 -12.73
C SER A 183 9.40 2.82 -14.18
N VAL A 184 10.59 2.78 -14.78
CA VAL A 184 10.79 2.92 -16.23
C VAL A 184 11.34 1.61 -16.74
N SER A 185 10.62 0.99 -17.68
CA SER A 185 11.03 -0.26 -18.33
C SER A 185 11.30 -0.01 -19.80
N THR A 186 12.48 -0.41 -20.28
CA THR A 186 12.84 -0.38 -21.69
C THR A 186 13.09 -1.80 -22.17
N SER A 187 12.26 -2.27 -23.10
CA SER A 187 12.32 -3.64 -23.63
C SER A 187 12.68 -3.65 -25.10
N THR A 188 13.59 -4.54 -25.50
CA THR A 188 14.04 -4.71 -26.90
C THR A 188 13.92 -6.17 -27.30
N VAL A 189 13.33 -6.43 -28.48
CA VAL A 189 13.20 -7.78 -29.06
C VAL A 189 14.16 -7.93 -30.23
N GLY A 190 15.18 -8.77 -30.09
CA GLY A 190 16.26 -8.92 -31.07
C GLY A 190 16.93 -7.58 -31.38
N ALA A 191 17.05 -7.24 -32.67
CA ALA A 191 17.57 -5.95 -33.13
C ALA A 191 16.46 -4.90 -33.37
N GLY A 192 15.26 -5.10 -32.80
CA GLY A 192 14.12 -4.19 -32.94
C GLY A 192 14.34 -2.85 -32.23
N LYS A 193 13.43 -1.89 -32.48
CA LYS A 193 13.42 -0.63 -31.73
C LYS A 193 13.02 -0.89 -30.28
N PRO A 194 13.72 -0.29 -29.28
CA PRO A 194 13.30 -0.38 -27.89
C PRO A 194 11.91 0.22 -27.68
N LEU A 195 11.13 -0.41 -26.83
CA LEU A 195 9.85 0.08 -26.32
C LEU A 195 10.03 0.51 -24.87
N THR A 196 9.73 1.78 -24.58
CA THR A 196 9.78 2.34 -23.22
C THR A 196 8.37 2.40 -22.64
N SER A 197 8.23 1.97 -21.38
CA SER A 197 7.05 2.19 -20.57
C SER A 197 7.43 2.82 -19.24
N THR A 198 6.67 3.84 -18.84
CA THR A 198 6.76 4.44 -17.50
C THR A 198 5.52 4.06 -16.72
N ALA A 199 5.69 3.80 -15.42
CA ALA A 199 4.59 3.58 -14.50
C ALA A 199 4.86 4.20 -13.13
N TYR A 200 3.82 4.71 -12.50
CA TYR A 200 3.78 5.00 -11.07
C TYR A 200 3.01 3.89 -10.36
N GLN A 201 3.49 3.46 -9.20
CA GLN A 201 2.81 2.51 -8.34
C GLN A 201 2.78 3.03 -6.90
N GLY A 202 1.60 2.99 -6.29
CA GLY A 202 1.37 3.35 -4.90
C GLY A 202 0.85 2.13 -4.14
N MET A 203 1.34 1.93 -2.94
CA MET A 203 0.85 0.89 -2.02
C MET A 203 0.60 1.50 -0.66
N ALA A 204 -0.56 1.25 -0.08
CA ALA A 204 -0.90 1.67 1.28
C ALA A 204 -1.44 0.49 2.09
N VAL A 205 -1.02 0.41 3.34
CA VAL A 205 -1.54 -0.53 4.34
C VAL A 205 -2.39 0.24 5.34
N LEU A 206 -3.64 -0.19 5.47
CA LEU A 206 -4.58 0.34 6.44
C LEU A 206 -5.61 -0.73 6.78
N ARG A 207 -6.06 -0.79 8.04
CA ARG A 207 -7.15 -1.71 8.45
C ARG A 207 -6.90 -3.17 8.06
N GLY A 208 -5.65 -3.65 8.11
CA GLY A 208 -5.31 -5.03 7.74
C GLY A 208 -5.45 -5.36 6.24
N THR A 209 -5.66 -4.36 5.38
CA THR A 209 -5.71 -4.51 3.92
C THR A 209 -4.52 -3.81 3.27
N THR A 210 -4.23 -4.19 2.02
CA THR A 210 -3.29 -3.46 1.16
C THR A 210 -4.05 -2.92 -0.04
N VAL A 211 -4.00 -1.61 -0.23
CA VAL A 211 -4.46 -0.94 -1.45
C VAL A 211 -3.27 -0.74 -2.35
N VAL A 212 -3.36 -1.18 -3.60
CA VAL A 212 -2.33 -0.96 -4.61
C VAL A 212 -2.96 -0.30 -5.83
N VAL A 213 -2.35 0.77 -6.29
CA VAL A 213 -2.70 1.42 -7.55
C VAL A 213 -1.50 1.48 -8.46
N ARG A 214 -1.74 1.38 -9.77
CA ARG A 214 -0.72 1.53 -10.80
C ARG A 214 -1.27 2.31 -11.98
N VAL A 215 -0.50 3.30 -12.43
CA VAL A 215 -0.78 4.06 -13.66
C VAL A 215 0.41 3.88 -14.59
N ALA A 216 0.16 3.45 -15.82
CA ALA A 216 1.23 3.16 -16.78
C ALA A 216 0.92 3.66 -18.20
N ALA A 217 1.97 3.94 -18.97
CA ALA A 217 1.88 4.26 -20.39
C ALA A 217 3.14 3.87 -21.16
N LEU A 218 3.04 3.84 -22.49
CA LEU A 218 4.16 3.68 -23.43
C LEU A 218 4.74 5.05 -23.82
N LYS A 219 5.22 5.80 -22.83
CA LYS A 219 5.87 7.11 -22.98
C LYS A 219 6.79 7.37 -21.80
N ASP A 220 7.69 8.33 -21.94
CA ASP A 220 8.77 8.56 -20.98
C ASP A 220 8.32 9.19 -19.66
N SER A 221 7.18 9.90 -19.66
CA SER A 221 6.65 10.56 -18.46
C SER A 221 5.13 10.40 -18.30
N LEU A 222 4.69 10.49 -17.05
CA LEU A 222 3.30 10.43 -16.63
C LEU A 222 2.99 11.65 -15.76
N ASP A 223 1.72 12.00 -15.67
CA ASP A 223 1.24 13.03 -14.75
C ASP A 223 1.21 12.45 -13.33
N GLU A 224 2.17 12.87 -12.51
CA GLU A 224 2.32 12.43 -11.13
C GLU A 224 1.14 12.86 -10.25
N ALA A 225 0.62 14.08 -10.44
CA ALA A 225 -0.52 14.57 -9.65
C ALA A 225 -1.80 13.79 -9.98
N ALA A 226 -1.99 13.38 -11.24
CA ALA A 226 -3.09 12.50 -11.61
C ALA A 226 -2.96 11.12 -10.96
N PHE A 227 -1.74 10.58 -10.87
CA PHE A 227 -1.46 9.34 -10.14
C PHE A 227 -1.73 9.51 -8.63
N GLU A 228 -1.22 10.56 -8.00
CA GLU A 228 -1.40 10.82 -6.57
C GLU A 228 -2.88 10.94 -6.21
N LYS A 229 -3.65 11.67 -7.02
CA LYS A 229 -5.10 11.76 -6.83
C LYS A 229 -5.77 10.38 -6.90
N PHE A 230 -5.44 9.58 -7.90
CA PHE A 230 -5.97 8.23 -8.04
C PHE A 230 -5.62 7.35 -6.82
N PHE A 231 -4.39 7.46 -6.31
CA PHE A 231 -3.95 6.75 -5.12
C PHE A 231 -4.70 7.21 -3.86
N LEU A 232 -4.83 8.52 -3.65
CA LEU A 232 -5.55 9.09 -2.52
C LEU A 232 -7.02 8.68 -2.50
N ASP A 233 -7.68 8.72 -3.66
CA ASP A 233 -9.10 8.33 -3.79
C ASP A 233 -9.30 6.85 -3.43
N ALA A 234 -8.43 5.95 -3.90
CA ALA A 234 -8.48 4.51 -3.58
C ALA A 234 -8.28 4.25 -2.08
N VAL A 235 -7.28 4.89 -1.46
CA VAL A 235 -7.00 4.72 -0.02
C VAL A 235 -8.14 5.29 0.82
N GLU A 236 -8.69 6.44 0.44
CA GLU A 236 -9.83 7.07 1.12
C GLU A 236 -11.09 6.21 1.07
N LYS A 237 -11.34 5.52 -0.04
CA LYS A 237 -12.47 4.60 -0.16
C LYS A 237 -12.40 3.46 0.86
N VAL A 238 -11.23 2.84 1.01
CA VAL A 238 -11.00 1.79 2.02
C VAL A 238 -11.07 2.33 3.45
N ARG A 239 -10.57 3.55 3.67
CA ARG A 239 -10.63 4.22 4.98
C ARG A 239 -12.07 4.43 5.44
N LYS A 240 -12.97 4.81 4.52
CA LYS A 240 -14.39 5.10 4.79
C LYS A 240 -15.31 3.88 4.78
N ALA A 241 -14.80 2.72 4.36
CA ALA A 241 -15.60 1.49 4.32
C ALA A 241 -16.08 1.08 5.72
N ALA A 242 -17.25 0.44 5.81
CA ALA A 242 -17.68 -0.22 7.05
C ALA A 242 -16.78 -1.43 7.32
#